data_AF-S5PTI0-F1
#
_entry.id   AF-S5PTI0-F1
#
_cell.length_a   1.000
_cell.length_b   1.000
_cell.length_c   1.000
_cell.angle_alpha   90.00
_cell.angle_beta   90.00
_cell.angle_gamma   90.00
#
_symmetry.space_group_name_H-M   'P 1'
#
loop_
_entity.id
_entity.type
_entity.pdbx_description
1 polymer ?
#
loop_
_entity_poly.entity_id
_entity_poly.type
_entity_poly.pdbx_seq_one_letter_code
_entity_poly.pdbx_strand_id
1 'polypeptide(L)'
;MAFAHYGPFWRQMRKLSVMKLFSRKRAESWESIRDEVDSHVKAVASNAGDVVNMGELIFNLTKNIIYRAAFGCISQQGQEEFIRILQEFSKLFGAFNMADFIPWLGWADPQGLNTRLEKARGALDKFIDTIIDKKMRNNGGSDVGDTDMVDDLLTFCTEEAQVNQSEDLQNSIKLTRDNIKAIIMDVMFGGTETVASAIEWALAELMKSPEDMKRVQQELAEVVGLDRRVEESDMEKLTSLKCTLKETLRLHPPIPLLLHETAEDTVVAGYQIPAKSRVMINAWAIARDKDSWEDPDSFKPSRFLKEGVADYKGSNFEFIPFGSGRRSCPGMTLGLYALDLAVAHLLHCFTWELPDGMKPSELDMSDVFGLTAPRAARLYAVPKKRLICPLF
;
A
#
# COMPACT_ATOMS: atom_id res chain seq x y z
N MET A 1 -5.83 -9.43 11.14
CA MET A 1 -4.67 -10.25 10.70
C MET A 1 -3.35 -9.63 11.12
N ALA A 2 -3.13 -8.33 10.96
CA ALA A 2 -1.85 -7.65 11.20
C ALA A 2 -1.26 -7.94 12.59
N PHE A 3 -2.07 -7.77 13.65
CA PHE A 3 -1.64 -7.86 15.05
C PHE A 3 -2.01 -9.18 15.76
N ALA A 4 -2.75 -10.09 15.11
CA ALA A 4 -3.14 -11.35 15.75
C ALA A 4 -1.91 -12.21 16.08
N HIS A 5 -1.86 -12.87 17.24
CA HIS A 5 -0.77 -13.77 17.59
C HIS A 5 -0.61 -14.89 16.55
N TYR A 6 0.63 -15.35 16.36
CA TYR A 6 0.89 -16.43 15.43
C TYR A 6 0.26 -17.74 15.95
N GLY A 7 -0.61 -18.35 15.14
CA GLY A 7 -1.34 -19.56 15.50
C GLY A 7 -2.35 -19.95 14.42
N PRO A 8 -3.21 -20.96 14.70
CA PRO A 8 -4.22 -21.44 13.74
C PRO A 8 -5.11 -20.31 13.19
N PHE A 9 -5.58 -19.40 14.06
CA PHE A 9 -6.38 -18.23 13.66
C PHE A 9 -5.66 -17.34 12.65
N TRP A 10 -4.45 -16.90 12.98
CA TRP A 10 -3.68 -16.05 12.09
C TRP A 10 -3.39 -16.76 10.75
N ARG A 11 -3.09 -18.07 10.76
CA ARG A 11 -2.85 -18.85 9.54
C ARG A 11 -4.09 -18.90 8.64
N GLN A 12 -5.27 -19.12 9.22
CA GLN A 12 -6.54 -19.12 8.47
C GLN A 12 -6.85 -17.74 7.91
N MET A 13 -6.73 -16.68 8.72
CA MET A 13 -6.95 -15.30 8.26
C MET A 13 -5.98 -14.94 7.12
N ARG A 14 -4.70 -15.30 7.27
CA ARG A 14 -3.67 -15.07 6.26
C ARG A 14 -3.98 -15.81 4.96
N LYS A 15 -4.36 -17.09 5.05
CA LYS A 15 -4.75 -17.89 3.88
C LYS A 15 -5.94 -17.27 3.15
N LEU A 16 -6.97 -16.88 3.90
CA LEU A 16 -8.15 -16.24 3.35
C LEU A 16 -7.80 -14.92 2.64
N SER A 17 -7.04 -14.04 3.29
CA SER A 17 -6.63 -12.77 2.67
C SER A 17 -5.86 -12.98 1.37
N VAL A 18 -4.90 -13.90 1.34
CA VAL A 18 -4.11 -14.17 0.12
C VAL A 18 -4.96 -14.80 -0.99
N MET A 19 -5.80 -15.78 -0.66
CA MET A 19 -6.55 -16.55 -1.66
C MET A 19 -7.75 -15.81 -2.23
N LYS A 20 -8.41 -14.97 -1.43
CA LYS A 20 -9.65 -14.29 -1.81
C LYS A 20 -9.41 -12.81 -2.08
N LEU A 21 -8.70 -12.11 -1.20
CA LEU A 21 -8.61 -10.65 -1.29
C LEU A 21 -7.50 -10.16 -2.21
N PHE A 22 -6.34 -10.82 -2.20
CA PHE A 22 -5.15 -10.39 -2.94
C PHE A 22 -4.79 -11.31 -4.12
N SER A 23 -5.69 -12.24 -4.46
CA SER A 23 -5.47 -13.21 -5.54
C SER A 23 -5.65 -12.56 -6.91
N ARG A 24 -4.84 -12.98 -7.89
CA ARG A 24 -5.03 -12.61 -9.30
C ARG A 24 -6.37 -13.08 -9.87
N LYS A 25 -7.02 -14.05 -9.24
CA LYS A 25 -8.34 -14.54 -9.65
C LYS A 25 -9.48 -13.56 -9.36
N ARG A 26 -9.26 -12.55 -8.51
CA ARG A 26 -10.26 -11.56 -8.15
C ARG A 26 -10.22 -10.39 -9.14
N ALA A 27 -10.77 -10.60 -10.33
CA ALA A 27 -10.67 -9.68 -11.46
C ALA A 27 -10.99 -8.21 -11.10
N GLU A 28 -12.02 -7.99 -10.28
CA GLU A 28 -12.48 -6.67 -9.84
C GLU A 28 -11.39 -5.83 -9.16
N SER A 29 -10.50 -6.43 -8.36
CA SER A 29 -9.43 -5.66 -7.69
C SER A 29 -8.35 -5.18 -8.67
N TRP A 30 -8.18 -5.88 -9.79
CA TRP A 30 -7.25 -5.51 -10.85
C TRP A 30 -7.91 -4.53 -11.81
N GLU A 31 -9.21 -4.72 -12.07
CA GLU A 31 -10.02 -3.81 -12.87
C GLU A 31 -10.21 -2.45 -12.19
N SER A 32 -10.46 -2.42 -10.88
CA SER A 32 -10.53 -1.16 -10.13
C SER A 32 -9.23 -0.36 -10.26
N ILE A 33 -8.07 -1.03 -10.25
CA ILE A 33 -6.79 -0.37 -10.46
C ILE A 33 -6.69 0.23 -11.86
N ARG A 34 -7.06 -0.51 -12.90
CA ARG A 34 -7.04 0.02 -14.28
C ARG A 34 -7.94 1.24 -14.44
N ASP A 35 -9.18 1.13 -13.98
CA ASP A 35 -10.19 2.20 -14.12
C ASP A 35 -9.81 3.46 -13.33
N GLU A 36 -9.29 3.29 -12.11
CA GLU A 36 -8.87 4.42 -11.29
C GLU A 36 -7.58 5.04 -11.81
N VAL A 37 -6.64 4.27 -12.35
CA VAL A 37 -5.46 4.82 -13.04
C VAL A 37 -5.89 5.60 -14.28
N ASP A 38 -6.85 5.10 -15.07
CA ASP A 38 -7.40 5.83 -16.23
C ASP A 38 -8.08 7.14 -15.80
N SER A 39 -8.88 7.10 -14.74
CA SER A 39 -9.52 8.28 -14.15
C SER A 39 -8.51 9.29 -13.60
N HIS A 40 -7.43 8.80 -13.00
CA HIS A 40 -6.33 9.62 -12.50
C HIS A 40 -5.55 10.29 -13.64
N VAL A 41 -5.26 9.57 -14.72
CA VAL A 41 -4.66 10.14 -15.94
C VAL A 41 -5.55 11.24 -16.52
N LYS A 42 -6.87 11.03 -16.58
CA LYS A 42 -7.83 12.06 -17.02
C LYS A 42 -7.78 13.30 -16.11
N ALA A 43 -7.78 13.11 -14.79
CA ALA A 43 -7.69 14.22 -13.84
C ALA A 43 -6.39 15.03 -13.99
N VAL A 44 -5.24 14.36 -14.21
CA VAL A 44 -3.97 15.02 -14.49
C VAL A 44 -4.01 15.75 -15.84
N ALA A 45 -4.58 15.13 -16.88
CA ALA A 45 -4.69 15.75 -18.20
C ALA A 45 -5.59 16.99 -18.22
N SER A 46 -6.67 17.01 -17.44
CA SER A 46 -7.54 18.18 -17.30
C SER A 46 -6.85 19.39 -16.67
N ASN A 47 -5.74 19.19 -15.96
CA ASN A 47 -4.92 20.24 -15.36
C ASN A 47 -3.56 20.39 -16.07
N ALA A 48 -3.45 19.93 -17.32
CA ALA A 48 -2.21 20.02 -18.08
C ALA A 48 -1.82 21.49 -18.32
N GLY A 49 -0.58 21.83 -17.93
CA GLY A 49 -0.04 23.19 -18.00
C GLY A 49 -0.18 23.99 -16.69
N ASP A 50 -0.99 23.54 -15.74
CA ASP A 50 -1.16 24.18 -14.43
C ASP A 50 -0.34 23.48 -13.34
N VAL A 51 -0.13 24.16 -12.21
CA VAL A 51 0.51 23.56 -11.03
C VAL A 51 -0.48 22.64 -10.32
N VAL A 52 -0.13 21.35 -10.22
CA VAL A 52 -0.99 20.31 -9.67
C VAL A 52 -0.42 19.75 -8.37
N ASN A 53 -1.27 19.58 -7.35
CA ASN A 53 -0.94 18.84 -6.13
C ASN A 53 -0.95 17.33 -6.42
N MET A 54 0.18 16.80 -6.89
CA MET A 54 0.31 15.39 -7.23
C MET A 54 0.16 14.48 -6.01
N GLY A 55 0.68 14.88 -4.85
CA GLY A 55 0.53 14.09 -3.62
C GLY A 55 -0.94 13.85 -3.25
N GLU A 56 -1.81 14.84 -3.41
CA GLU A 56 -3.26 14.70 -3.18
C GLU A 56 -3.95 13.85 -4.25
N LEU A 57 -3.64 14.05 -5.54
CA LEU A 57 -4.21 13.24 -6.61
C LEU A 57 -3.82 11.76 -6.48
N ILE A 58 -2.56 11.47 -6.11
CA ILE A 58 -2.03 10.12 -5.91
C ILE A 58 -2.69 9.46 -4.69
N PHE A 59 -2.83 10.21 -3.59
CA PHE A 59 -3.55 9.71 -2.42
C PHE A 59 -5.02 9.38 -2.75
N ASN A 60 -5.68 10.22 -3.55
CA ASN A 60 -7.05 9.95 -4.00
C ASN A 60 -7.14 8.71 -4.91
N LEU A 61 -6.16 8.50 -5.80
CA LEU A 61 -6.06 7.30 -6.63
C LEU A 61 -6.03 6.02 -5.77
N THR A 62 -5.07 5.91 -4.84
CA THR A 62 -4.93 4.67 -4.05
C THR A 62 -6.10 4.48 -3.09
N LYS A 63 -6.63 5.57 -2.53
CA LYS A 63 -7.86 5.56 -1.73
C LYS A 63 -9.02 5.00 -2.55
N ASN A 64 -9.26 5.49 -3.76
CA ASN A 64 -10.37 5.02 -4.60
C ASN A 64 -10.18 3.54 -5.00
N ILE A 65 -8.95 3.14 -5.36
CA ILE A 65 -8.63 1.74 -5.67
C ILE A 65 -9.06 0.82 -4.52
N ILE A 66 -8.61 1.14 -3.31
CA ILE A 66 -8.85 0.32 -2.12
C ILE A 66 -10.31 0.39 -1.72
N TYR A 67 -10.92 1.57 -1.82
CA TYR A 67 -12.32 1.76 -1.52
C TYR A 67 -13.23 0.94 -2.45
N ARG A 68 -12.99 0.99 -3.77
CA ARG A 68 -13.73 0.19 -4.76
C ARG A 68 -13.43 -1.30 -4.63
N ALA A 69 -12.19 -1.67 -4.37
CA ALA A 69 -11.84 -3.07 -4.12
C ALA A 69 -12.45 -3.61 -2.81
N ALA A 70 -12.68 -2.76 -1.81
CA ALA A 70 -13.27 -3.14 -0.53
C ALA A 70 -14.80 -3.16 -0.57
N PHE A 71 -15.43 -2.15 -1.21
CA PHE A 71 -16.85 -1.84 -1.07
C PHE A 71 -17.63 -1.72 -2.40
N GLY A 72 -16.98 -2.01 -3.53
CA GLY A 72 -17.61 -2.00 -4.84
C GLY A 72 -17.98 -0.57 -5.30
N CYS A 73 -18.84 -0.49 -6.32
CA CYS A 73 -19.30 0.79 -6.88
C CYS A 73 -20.37 1.49 -6.01
N ILE A 74 -20.81 0.86 -4.91
CA ILE A 74 -22.04 1.21 -4.18
C ILE A 74 -21.87 2.44 -3.26
N SER A 75 -20.67 3.01 -3.08
CA SER A 75 -20.52 4.15 -2.16
C SER A 75 -19.57 5.26 -2.61
N GLN A 76 -20.02 6.12 -3.52
CA GLN A 76 -19.49 7.50 -3.53
C GLN A 76 -19.82 8.24 -2.20
N GLN A 77 -20.84 7.78 -1.48
CA GLN A 77 -21.25 8.32 -0.18
C GLN A 77 -20.42 7.73 0.97
N GLY A 78 -19.69 8.59 1.70
CA GLY A 78 -18.91 8.19 2.88
C GLY A 78 -17.39 8.15 2.68
N GLN A 79 -16.88 8.55 1.51
CA GLN A 79 -15.43 8.65 1.29
C GLN A 79 -14.75 9.67 2.22
N GLU A 80 -15.41 10.79 2.51
CA GLU A 80 -14.87 11.77 3.47
C GLU A 80 -14.75 11.20 4.89
N GLU A 81 -15.75 10.43 5.32
CA GLU A 81 -15.71 9.74 6.62
C GLU A 81 -14.58 8.70 6.64
N PHE A 82 -14.44 7.93 5.56
CA PHE A 82 -13.33 6.99 5.40
C PHE A 82 -11.96 7.68 5.50
N ILE A 83 -11.74 8.81 4.80
CA ILE A 83 -10.49 9.57 4.86
C ILE A 83 -10.21 10.04 6.28
N ARG A 84 -11.22 10.59 6.98
CA ARG A 84 -11.07 11.06 8.36
C ARG A 84 -10.66 9.92 9.30
N ILE A 85 -11.29 8.75 9.14
CA ILE A 85 -10.95 7.56 9.92
C ILE A 85 -9.51 7.13 9.62
N LEU A 86 -9.12 7.06 8.34
CA LEU A 86 -7.77 6.68 7.94
C LEU A 86 -6.71 7.62 8.54
N GLN A 87 -6.91 8.92 8.43
CA GLN A 87 -5.99 9.92 8.97
C GLN A 87 -5.85 9.85 10.49
N GLU A 88 -6.95 9.60 11.22
CA GLU A 88 -6.89 9.49 12.68
C GLU A 88 -6.12 8.25 13.12
N PHE A 89 -6.36 7.10 12.49
CA PHE A 89 -5.62 5.88 12.79
C PHE A 89 -4.13 5.98 12.40
N SER A 90 -3.78 6.59 11.26
CA SER A 90 -2.35 6.81 10.91
C SER A 90 -1.65 7.66 11.98
N LYS A 91 -2.32 8.69 12.52
CA LYS A 91 -1.80 9.50 13.65
C LYS A 91 -1.66 8.67 14.93
N LEU A 92 -2.65 7.82 15.24
CA LEU A 92 -2.63 7.00 16.45
C LEU A 92 -1.56 5.91 16.40
N PHE A 93 -1.42 5.19 15.29
CA PHE A 93 -0.42 4.14 15.14
C PHE A 93 1.02 4.67 15.13
N GLY A 94 1.23 5.89 14.63
CA GLY A 94 2.54 6.55 14.66
C GLY A 94 2.85 7.29 15.95
N ALA A 95 1.89 7.45 16.86
CA ALA A 95 2.08 8.23 18.08
C ALA A 95 2.92 7.48 19.12
N PHE A 96 3.83 8.20 19.76
CA PHE A 96 4.46 7.72 21.00
C PHE A 96 3.42 7.72 22.12
N ASN A 97 3.09 6.55 22.66
CA ASN A 97 2.19 6.40 23.81
C ASN A 97 2.97 5.98 25.06
N MET A 98 3.05 6.86 26.06
CA MET A 98 3.74 6.58 27.32
C MET A 98 3.19 5.35 28.04
N ALA A 99 1.89 5.08 27.90
CA ALA A 99 1.25 3.91 28.51
C ALA A 99 1.78 2.57 27.96
N ASP A 100 2.30 2.54 26.72
CA ASP A 100 2.87 1.33 26.13
C ASP A 100 4.22 0.95 26.78
N PHE A 101 4.91 1.94 27.38
CA PHE A 101 6.23 1.75 28.02
C PHE A 101 6.13 1.69 29.54
N ILE A 102 5.06 2.23 30.12
CA ILE A 102 4.83 2.28 31.57
C ILE A 102 3.45 1.66 31.87
N PRO A 103 3.35 0.32 31.94
CA PRO A 103 2.05 -0.37 31.97
C PRO A 103 1.12 0.05 33.12
N TRP A 104 1.68 0.42 34.28
CA TRP A 104 0.88 0.82 35.45
C TRP A 104 0.27 2.23 35.34
N LEU A 105 0.67 3.02 34.33
CA LEU A 105 0.06 4.30 33.98
C LEU A 105 -1.01 4.16 32.88
N GLY A 106 -1.27 2.95 32.37
CA GLY A 106 -2.19 2.74 31.26
C GLY A 106 -3.62 3.21 31.52
N TRP A 107 -4.08 3.16 32.78
CA TRP A 107 -5.41 3.63 33.18
C TRP A 107 -5.56 5.15 33.13
N ALA A 108 -4.47 5.91 33.20
CA ALA A 108 -4.50 7.36 33.27
C ALA A 108 -4.65 8.01 31.89
N ASP A 109 -4.35 7.27 30.81
CA ASP A 109 -4.36 7.75 29.41
C ASP A 109 -3.83 9.20 29.29
N PRO A 110 -2.59 9.49 29.76
CA PRO A 110 -2.13 10.87 29.98
C PRO A 110 -2.08 11.70 28.70
N GLN A 111 -2.03 11.05 27.53
CA GLN A 111 -2.01 11.67 26.21
C GLN A 111 -3.38 11.61 25.50
N GLY A 112 -4.40 11.00 26.12
CA GLY A 112 -5.73 10.81 25.54
C GLY A 112 -5.77 9.88 24.32
N LEU A 113 -4.71 9.10 24.09
CA LEU A 113 -4.55 8.28 22.89
C LEU A 113 -5.47 7.05 22.93
N ASN A 114 -5.63 6.42 24.10
CA ASN A 114 -6.54 5.27 24.24
C ASN A 114 -7.99 5.70 23.99
N THR A 115 -8.41 6.82 24.57
CA THR A 115 -9.74 7.39 24.36
C THR A 115 -9.99 7.74 22.89
N ARG A 116 -8.98 8.32 22.20
CA ARG A 116 -9.07 8.62 20.76
C ARG A 116 -9.14 7.34 19.93
N LEU A 117 -8.37 6.31 20.30
CA LEU A 117 -8.38 5.02 19.62
C LEU A 117 -9.75 4.33 19.74
N GLU A 118 -10.37 4.31 20.91
CA GLU A 118 -11.72 3.77 21.09
C GLU A 118 -12.75 4.51 20.24
N LYS A 119 -12.67 5.85 20.18
CA LYS A 119 -13.56 6.66 19.33
C LYS A 119 -13.33 6.38 17.84
N ALA A 120 -12.08 6.34 17.40
CA ALA A 120 -11.72 6.04 16.01
C ALA A 120 -12.18 4.63 15.61
N ARG A 121 -12.01 3.64 16.51
CA ARG A 121 -12.49 2.27 16.33
C ARG A 121 -14.01 2.22 16.24
N GLY A 122 -14.72 2.92 17.13
CA GLY A 122 -16.18 3.01 17.09
C GLY A 122 -16.72 3.67 15.82
N ALA A 123 -16.04 4.68 15.29
CA ALA A 123 -16.39 5.30 14.01
C ALA A 123 -16.20 4.33 12.84
N LEU A 124 -15.07 3.63 12.80
CA LEU A 124 -14.79 2.60 11.79
C LEU A 124 -15.80 1.46 11.84
N ASP A 125 -16.13 0.96 13.03
CA ASP A 125 -17.07 -0.14 13.19
C ASP A 125 -18.46 0.26 12.69
N LYS A 126 -18.94 1.47 13.03
CA LYS A 126 -20.21 2.02 12.50
C LYS A 126 -20.22 2.18 10.98
N PHE A 127 -19.11 2.68 10.43
CA PHE A 127 -18.94 2.87 9.00
C PHE A 127 -19.04 1.53 8.25
N ILE A 128 -18.25 0.54 8.67
CA ILE A 128 -18.26 -0.80 8.05
C ILE A 128 -19.61 -1.48 8.29
N ASP A 129 -20.21 -1.35 9.48
CA ASP A 129 -21.51 -1.94 9.78
C ASP A 129 -22.60 -1.43 8.84
N THR A 130 -22.61 -0.14 8.56
CA THR A 130 -23.54 0.47 7.62
C THR A 130 -23.39 -0.12 6.22
N ILE A 131 -22.17 -0.40 5.78
CA ILE A 131 -21.90 -1.00 4.46
C ILE A 131 -22.35 -2.46 4.42
N ILE A 132 -21.98 -3.25 5.43
CA ILE A 132 -22.40 -4.65 5.54
C ILE A 132 -23.94 -4.75 5.55
N ASP A 133 -24.61 -3.91 6.34
CA ASP A 133 -26.07 -3.95 6.46
C ASP A 133 -26.77 -3.55 5.14
N LYS A 134 -26.22 -2.58 4.41
CA LYS A 134 -26.72 -2.22 3.06
C LYS A 134 -26.60 -3.40 2.09
N LYS A 135 -25.45 -4.09 2.08
CA LYS A 135 -25.21 -5.27 1.23
C LYS A 135 -26.12 -6.44 1.57
N MET A 136 -26.25 -6.75 2.85
CA MET A 136 -27.15 -7.81 3.32
C MET A 136 -28.62 -7.55 2.94
N ARG A 137 -29.06 -6.27 2.91
CA ARG A 137 -30.41 -5.90 2.47
C ARG A 137 -30.60 -5.98 0.95
N ASN A 138 -29.54 -5.76 0.17
CA ASN A 138 -29.59 -5.76 -1.29
C ASN A 138 -29.40 -7.15 -1.93
N ASN A 139 -29.02 -8.18 -1.14
CA ASN A 139 -28.89 -9.59 -1.57
C ASN A 139 -30.19 -10.26 -2.09
N GLY A 140 -31.27 -9.50 -2.30
CA GLY A 140 -32.44 -9.95 -3.05
C GLY A 140 -32.33 -9.78 -4.58
N GLY A 141 -31.21 -9.26 -5.12
CA GLY A 141 -31.10 -9.04 -6.56
C GLY A 141 -29.75 -8.55 -7.11
N SER A 142 -28.61 -9.02 -6.61
CA SER A 142 -27.31 -8.71 -7.24
C SER A 142 -26.95 -9.78 -8.28
N ASP A 143 -26.73 -9.33 -9.52
CA ASP A 143 -26.17 -10.12 -10.62
C ASP A 143 -24.80 -10.70 -10.23
N VAL A 144 -24.44 -11.85 -10.78
CA VAL A 144 -23.26 -12.69 -10.44
C VAL A 144 -21.89 -12.03 -10.75
N GLY A 145 -21.85 -10.72 -11.06
CA GLY A 145 -20.68 -10.03 -11.62
C GLY A 145 -20.16 -8.79 -10.89
N ASP A 146 -20.70 -8.41 -9.72
CA ASP A 146 -20.26 -7.23 -8.94
C ASP A 146 -20.08 -7.59 -7.45
N THR A 147 -19.17 -8.52 -7.16
CA THR A 147 -18.92 -9.13 -5.85
C THR A 147 -17.65 -8.62 -5.17
N ASP A 148 -17.77 -7.63 -4.29
CA ASP A 148 -16.58 -7.07 -3.65
C ASP A 148 -16.06 -7.86 -2.44
N MET A 149 -15.05 -7.30 -1.76
CA MET A 149 -14.36 -7.93 -0.63
C MET A 149 -15.31 -8.22 0.52
N VAL A 150 -16.27 -7.34 0.77
CA VAL A 150 -17.25 -7.56 1.83
C VAL A 150 -18.16 -8.72 1.46
N ASP A 151 -18.57 -8.85 0.20
CA ASP A 151 -19.42 -9.96 -0.23
C ASP A 151 -18.69 -11.30 -0.15
N ASP A 152 -17.42 -11.34 -0.58
CA ASP A 152 -16.54 -12.51 -0.45
C ASP A 152 -16.39 -12.95 1.02
N LEU A 153 -16.17 -11.98 1.93
CA LEU A 153 -16.01 -12.24 3.36
C LEU A 153 -17.32 -12.70 4.02
N LEU A 154 -18.46 -12.11 3.63
CA LEU A 154 -19.78 -12.48 4.13
C LEU A 154 -20.19 -13.88 3.67
N THR A 155 -19.98 -14.19 2.38
CA THR A 155 -20.27 -15.51 1.80
C THR A 155 -19.52 -16.60 2.55
N PHE A 156 -18.25 -16.37 2.88
CA PHE A 156 -17.47 -17.32 3.67
C PHE A 156 -18.00 -17.49 5.10
N CYS A 157 -18.43 -16.39 5.74
CA CYS A 157 -19.05 -16.47 7.07
C CYS A 157 -20.33 -17.30 7.05
N THR A 158 -21.11 -17.26 5.97
CA THR A 158 -22.35 -18.03 5.83
C THR A 158 -22.10 -19.48 5.40
N GLU A 159 -21.14 -19.73 4.50
CA GLU A 159 -20.77 -21.08 4.04
C GLU A 159 -20.13 -21.93 5.16
N GLU A 160 -19.19 -21.37 5.94
CA GLU A 160 -18.64 -22.07 7.10
C GLU A 160 -19.71 -22.36 8.16
N ALA A 161 -20.72 -21.50 8.30
CA ALA A 161 -21.84 -21.75 9.20
C ALA A 161 -22.71 -22.94 8.76
N GLN A 162 -22.74 -23.28 7.47
CA GLN A 162 -23.50 -24.42 6.92
C GLN A 162 -22.70 -25.73 6.89
N VAL A 163 -21.39 -25.69 6.64
CA VAL A 163 -20.52 -26.88 6.58
C VAL A 163 -20.25 -27.48 7.97
N ASN A 164 -20.39 -26.70 9.05
CA ASN A 164 -20.23 -27.17 10.43
C ASN A 164 -21.32 -28.16 10.92
N GLN A 165 -22.13 -28.74 10.03
CA GLN A 165 -23.01 -29.87 10.32
C GLN A 165 -22.41 -31.24 9.92
N SER A 166 -21.25 -31.29 9.27
CA SER A 166 -20.51 -32.54 9.03
C SER A 166 -19.24 -32.62 9.88
N GLU A 167 -19.05 -33.76 10.55
CA GLU A 167 -18.16 -33.97 11.70
C GLU A 167 -16.64 -33.89 11.43
N ASP A 168 -16.19 -33.60 10.21
CA ASP A 168 -14.77 -33.75 9.82
C ASP A 168 -13.92 -32.47 9.89
N LEU A 169 -14.41 -31.37 10.48
CA LEU A 169 -13.63 -30.14 10.61
C LEU A 169 -13.73 -29.50 12.00
N GLN A 170 -13.35 -30.23 13.05
CA GLN A 170 -13.26 -29.74 14.45
C GLN A 170 -12.33 -28.52 14.69
N ASN A 171 -11.78 -27.87 13.64
CA ASN A 171 -10.83 -26.77 13.74
C ASN A 171 -11.08 -25.59 12.75
N SER A 172 -12.22 -25.49 12.07
CA SER A 172 -12.57 -24.26 11.33
C SER A 172 -12.89 -23.15 12.31
N ILE A 173 -12.04 -22.12 12.38
CA ILE A 173 -12.32 -20.98 13.24
C ILE A 173 -13.44 -20.18 12.59
N LYS A 174 -14.59 -20.16 13.24
CA LYS A 174 -15.78 -19.42 12.80
C LYS A 174 -15.44 -17.94 12.67
N LEU A 175 -15.47 -17.44 11.43
CA LEU A 175 -15.36 -16.00 11.20
C LEU A 175 -16.54 -15.27 11.84
N THR A 176 -16.22 -14.21 12.57
CA THR A 176 -17.20 -13.28 13.15
C THR A 176 -17.26 -12.01 12.32
N ARG A 177 -18.35 -11.26 12.49
CA ARG A 177 -18.49 -9.92 11.91
C ARG A 177 -17.33 -9.00 12.31
N ASP A 178 -16.83 -9.10 13.55
CA ASP A 178 -15.68 -8.31 14.00
C ASP A 178 -14.38 -8.71 13.29
N ASN A 179 -14.24 -9.98 12.90
CA ASN A 179 -13.11 -10.40 12.07
C ASN A 179 -13.18 -9.79 10.67
N ILE A 180 -14.38 -9.69 10.06
CA ILE A 180 -14.57 -9.00 8.78
C ILE A 180 -14.15 -7.53 8.93
N LYS A 181 -14.67 -6.81 9.94
CA LYS A 181 -14.31 -5.41 10.19
C LYS A 181 -12.80 -5.22 10.36
N ALA A 182 -12.15 -6.12 11.10
CA ALA A 182 -10.71 -6.09 11.31
C ALA A 182 -9.90 -6.37 10.03
N ILE A 183 -10.37 -7.27 9.15
CA ILE A 183 -9.72 -7.53 7.86
C ILE A 183 -9.86 -6.33 6.92
N ILE A 184 -11.05 -5.74 6.83
CA ILE A 184 -11.29 -4.53 6.02
C ILE A 184 -10.38 -3.41 6.52
N MET A 185 -10.30 -3.20 7.83
CA MET A 185 -9.35 -2.26 8.43
C MET A 185 -7.92 -2.52 7.94
N ASP A 186 -7.40 -3.75 8.11
CA ASP A 186 -6.03 -4.10 7.71
C ASP A 186 -5.76 -3.80 6.22
N VAL A 187 -6.72 -4.07 5.33
CA VAL A 187 -6.60 -3.79 3.89
C VAL A 187 -6.60 -2.28 3.62
N MET A 188 -7.51 -1.54 4.25
CA MET A 188 -7.66 -0.11 4.02
C MET A 188 -6.41 0.68 4.42
N PHE A 189 -5.85 0.37 5.59
CA PHE A 189 -4.60 0.97 6.06
C PHE A 189 -3.39 0.47 5.26
N GLY A 190 -3.30 -0.84 5.06
CA GLY A 190 -2.14 -1.45 4.42
C GLY A 190 -1.97 -1.07 2.95
N GLY A 191 -3.05 -0.81 2.22
CA GLY A 191 -3.03 -0.58 0.77
C GLY A 191 -3.12 0.88 0.30
N THR A 192 -3.57 1.81 1.15
CA THR A 192 -3.80 3.21 0.72
C THR A 192 -2.53 4.04 0.80
N GLU A 193 -2.00 4.25 2.01
CA GLU A 193 -0.92 5.20 2.27
C GLU A 193 0.44 4.68 1.80
N THR A 194 0.67 3.37 1.87
CA THR A 194 1.93 2.73 1.45
C THR A 194 2.17 2.88 -0.05
N VAL A 195 1.16 2.60 -0.88
CA VAL A 195 1.23 2.71 -2.33
C VAL A 195 1.28 4.17 -2.75
N ALA A 196 0.50 5.04 -2.11
CA ALA A 196 0.52 6.48 -2.41
C ALA A 196 1.91 7.08 -2.17
N SER A 197 2.50 6.76 -1.01
CA SER A 197 3.86 7.19 -0.66
C SER A 197 4.88 6.69 -1.71
N ALA A 198 4.81 5.42 -2.11
CA ALA A 198 5.72 4.86 -3.11
C ALA A 198 5.62 5.55 -4.49
N ILE A 199 4.39 5.84 -4.97
CA ILE A 199 4.17 6.56 -6.24
C ILE A 199 4.70 8.00 -6.12
N GLU A 200 4.40 8.69 -5.02
CA GLU A 200 4.83 10.08 -4.81
C GLU A 200 6.36 10.19 -4.72
N TRP A 201 7.02 9.26 -4.00
CA TRP A 201 8.48 9.18 -3.93
C TRP A 201 9.11 8.85 -5.29
N ALA A 202 8.52 7.95 -6.08
CA ALA A 202 9.03 7.61 -7.40
C ALA A 202 9.04 8.84 -8.32
N LEU A 203 7.94 9.60 -8.36
CA LEU A 203 7.88 10.84 -9.15
C LEU A 203 8.86 11.89 -8.63
N ALA A 204 8.95 12.07 -7.31
CA ALA A 204 9.85 13.05 -6.73
C ALA A 204 11.33 12.76 -7.02
N GLU A 205 11.77 11.50 -6.87
CA GLU A 205 13.14 11.10 -7.19
C GLU A 205 13.45 11.28 -8.67
N LEU A 206 12.51 10.94 -9.55
CA LEU A 206 12.65 11.17 -10.99
C LEU A 206 12.70 12.67 -11.33
N MET A 207 11.89 13.51 -10.69
CA MET A 207 11.95 14.97 -10.91
C MET A 207 13.24 15.59 -10.36
N LYS A 208 13.79 15.01 -9.28
CA LYS A 208 15.10 15.37 -8.74
C LYS A 208 16.26 14.88 -9.62
N SER A 209 16.06 13.79 -10.37
CA SER A 209 17.03 13.20 -11.31
C SER A 209 16.52 13.21 -12.77
N PRO A 210 16.62 14.36 -13.48
CA PRO A 210 16.12 14.48 -14.85
C PRO A 210 16.68 13.45 -15.84
N GLU A 211 17.93 13.00 -15.64
CA GLU A 211 18.56 11.98 -16.49
C GLU A 211 17.89 10.60 -16.33
N ASP A 212 17.53 10.22 -15.09
CA ASP A 212 16.78 8.98 -14.85
C ASP A 212 15.35 9.09 -15.37
N MET A 213 14.69 10.24 -15.18
CA MET A 213 13.37 10.50 -15.78
C MET A 213 13.40 10.36 -17.29
N LYS A 214 14.37 10.99 -17.95
CA LYS A 214 14.54 10.91 -19.40
C LYS A 214 14.77 9.46 -19.86
N ARG A 215 15.56 8.67 -19.13
CA ARG A 215 15.81 7.27 -19.46
C ARG A 215 14.54 6.43 -19.41
N VAL A 216 13.75 6.54 -18.34
CA VAL A 216 12.48 5.81 -18.20
C VAL A 216 11.48 6.26 -19.27
N GLN A 217 11.40 7.57 -19.53
CA GLN A 217 10.55 8.11 -20.57
C GLN A 217 10.96 7.62 -21.96
N GLN A 218 12.26 7.57 -22.27
CA GLN A 218 12.78 7.05 -23.53
C GLN A 218 12.44 5.57 -23.70
N GLU A 219 12.66 4.74 -22.69
CA GLU A 219 12.26 3.32 -22.70
C GLU A 219 10.77 3.16 -23.03
N LEU A 220 9.90 3.95 -22.38
CA LEU A 220 8.46 3.93 -22.66
C LEU A 220 8.16 4.26 -24.12
N ALA A 221 8.81 5.27 -24.69
CA ALA A 221 8.60 5.64 -26.09
C ALA A 221 9.11 4.57 -27.07
N GLU A 222 10.21 3.89 -26.75
CA GLU A 222 10.80 2.84 -27.60
C GLU A 222 10.00 1.53 -27.55
N VAL A 223 9.52 1.15 -26.38
CA VAL A 223 8.77 -0.11 -26.18
C VAL A 223 7.31 0.03 -26.58
N VAL A 224 6.67 1.16 -26.23
CA VAL A 224 5.22 1.35 -26.37
C VAL A 224 4.86 2.15 -27.62
N GLY A 225 5.67 3.16 -27.95
CA GLY A 225 5.34 4.18 -28.95
C GLY A 225 4.59 5.38 -28.35
N LEU A 226 4.39 6.45 -29.13
CA LEU A 226 3.66 7.66 -28.69
C LEU A 226 2.22 7.76 -29.23
N ASP A 227 1.82 6.77 -30.03
CA ASP A 227 0.55 6.65 -30.74
C ASP A 227 -0.50 5.83 -29.99
N ARG A 228 -0.13 5.25 -28.84
CA ARG A 228 -1.04 4.55 -27.92
C ARG A 228 -0.59 4.74 -26.47
N ARG A 229 -1.45 4.32 -25.53
CA ARG A 229 -1.11 4.28 -24.10
C ARG A 229 -0.39 2.98 -23.76
N VAL A 230 0.30 2.99 -22.63
CA VAL A 230 0.96 1.79 -22.08
C VAL A 230 -0.10 0.78 -21.69
N GLU A 231 0.17 -0.50 -21.95
CA GLU A 231 -0.69 -1.62 -21.58
C GLU A 231 0.06 -2.60 -20.67
N GLU A 232 -0.67 -3.46 -19.97
CA GLU A 232 -0.08 -4.46 -19.07
C GLU A 232 0.92 -5.38 -19.76
N SER A 233 0.66 -5.70 -21.03
CA SER A 233 1.52 -6.54 -21.86
C SER A 233 2.90 -5.94 -22.12
N ASP A 234 3.04 -4.61 -21.98
CA ASP A 234 4.30 -3.90 -22.14
C ASP A 234 5.15 -3.92 -20.87
N MET A 235 4.52 -4.02 -19.71
CA MET A 235 5.15 -3.86 -18.39
C MET A 235 6.33 -4.81 -18.18
N GLU A 236 6.30 -6.00 -18.78
CA GLU A 236 7.40 -6.94 -18.67
C GLU A 236 8.71 -6.42 -19.28
N LYS A 237 8.62 -5.59 -20.33
CA LYS A 237 9.74 -5.07 -21.11
C LYS A 237 10.33 -3.77 -20.54
N LEU A 238 9.62 -3.09 -19.63
CA LEU A 238 10.02 -1.80 -19.04
C LEU A 238 11.04 -1.98 -17.91
N THR A 239 12.29 -2.27 -18.28
CA THR A 239 13.36 -2.63 -17.35
C THR A 239 13.82 -1.43 -16.51
N SER A 240 13.99 -0.27 -17.14
CA SER A 240 14.40 0.99 -16.52
C SER A 240 13.35 1.46 -15.53
N LEU A 241 12.06 1.36 -15.88
CA LEU A 241 10.96 1.63 -14.95
C LEU A 241 11.04 0.71 -13.72
N LYS A 242 11.17 -0.61 -13.91
CA LYS A 242 11.27 -1.57 -12.80
C LYS A 242 12.47 -1.28 -11.88
N CYS A 243 13.62 -0.96 -12.45
CA CYS A 243 14.81 -0.59 -11.69
C CYS A 243 14.59 0.69 -10.88
N THR A 244 13.90 1.68 -11.46
CA THR A 244 13.53 2.93 -10.79
C THR A 244 12.60 2.68 -9.61
N LEU A 245 11.58 1.85 -9.79
CA LEU A 245 10.63 1.52 -8.73
C LEU A 245 11.28 0.69 -7.61
N LYS A 246 12.18 -0.24 -7.96
CA LYS A 246 13.01 -0.95 -6.97
C LYS A 246 13.88 0.00 -6.15
N GLU A 247 14.57 0.94 -6.81
CA GLU A 247 15.41 1.93 -6.12
C GLU A 247 14.58 2.88 -5.25
N THR A 248 13.40 3.26 -5.71
CA THR A 248 12.44 4.02 -4.92
C THR A 248 12.08 3.27 -3.64
N LEU A 249 11.72 1.98 -3.73
CA LEU A 249 11.37 1.18 -2.55
C LEU A 249 12.57 0.89 -1.63
N ARG A 250 13.79 0.86 -2.17
CA ARG A 250 15.01 0.72 -1.36
C ARG A 250 15.26 1.98 -0.54
N LEU A 251 15.25 3.15 -1.19
CA LEU A 251 15.52 4.41 -0.50
C LEU A 251 14.34 4.85 0.36
N HIS A 252 13.13 4.62 -0.08
CA HIS A 252 11.91 5.09 0.57
C HIS A 252 10.98 3.92 0.88
N PRO A 253 11.40 2.97 1.74
CA PRO A 253 10.52 1.88 2.15
C PRO A 253 9.31 2.50 2.87
N PRO A 254 8.06 2.31 2.38
CA PRO A 254 6.92 3.02 2.94
C PRO A 254 6.71 2.77 4.43
N ILE A 255 7.11 1.61 4.94
CA ILE A 255 7.16 1.26 6.36
C ILE A 255 8.62 1.04 6.76
N PRO A 256 9.29 2.02 7.40
CA PRO A 256 10.73 1.95 7.67
C PRO A 256 11.09 0.98 8.82
N LEU A 257 10.18 0.77 9.77
CA LEU A 257 10.35 -0.11 10.92
C LEU A 257 9.31 -1.23 10.92
N LEU A 258 9.75 -2.48 10.74
CA LEU A 258 8.87 -3.65 10.77
C LEU A 258 8.82 -4.22 12.19
N LEU A 259 7.63 -4.28 12.77
CA LEU A 259 7.42 -4.68 14.17
C LEU A 259 7.06 -6.17 14.29
N HIS A 260 7.72 -6.85 15.23
CA HIS A 260 7.49 -8.26 15.57
C HIS A 260 7.51 -8.47 17.08
N GLU A 261 7.06 -9.65 17.51
CA GLU A 261 7.12 -10.13 18.89
C GLU A 261 7.66 -11.57 18.89
N THR A 262 8.57 -11.91 19.80
CA THR A 262 9.06 -13.28 19.96
C THR A 262 7.98 -14.19 20.56
N ALA A 263 7.71 -15.33 19.93
CA ALA A 263 6.71 -16.28 20.42
C ALA A 263 7.19 -17.11 21.62
N GLU A 264 8.50 -17.32 21.72
CA GLU A 264 9.18 -18.13 22.73
C GLU A 264 10.57 -17.56 23.01
N ASP A 265 11.21 -18.03 24.08
CA ASP A 265 12.60 -17.71 24.37
C ASP A 265 13.49 -18.21 23.22
N THR A 266 14.38 -17.36 22.73
CA THR A 266 15.21 -17.68 21.57
C THR A 266 16.62 -17.11 21.69
N VAL A 267 17.50 -17.47 20.76
CA VAL A 267 18.88 -16.98 20.69
C VAL A 267 19.14 -16.40 19.30
N VAL A 268 19.56 -15.13 19.24
CA VAL A 268 19.94 -14.46 17.99
C VAL A 268 21.35 -13.91 18.14
N ALA A 269 22.25 -14.30 17.23
CA ALA A 269 23.67 -13.90 17.27
C ALA A 269 24.36 -14.13 18.64
N GLY A 270 23.96 -15.20 19.36
CA GLY A 270 24.49 -15.53 20.69
C GLY A 270 23.80 -14.83 21.86
N TYR A 271 22.87 -13.89 21.61
CA TYR A 271 22.11 -13.20 22.65
C TYR A 271 20.80 -13.93 22.94
N GLN A 272 20.50 -14.15 24.22
CA GLN A 272 19.21 -14.68 24.66
C GLN A 272 18.16 -13.58 24.59
N ILE A 273 17.06 -13.87 23.89
CA ILE A 273 15.91 -12.97 23.73
C ILE A 273 14.69 -13.67 24.34
N PRO A 274 14.13 -13.15 25.45
CA PRO A 274 12.96 -13.74 26.08
C PRO A 274 11.71 -13.72 25.17
N ALA A 275 10.77 -14.62 25.43
CA ALA A 275 9.44 -14.60 24.84
C ALA A 275 8.74 -13.24 25.09
N LYS A 276 7.90 -12.82 24.15
CA LYS A 276 7.16 -11.54 24.15
C LYS A 276 8.05 -10.28 24.06
N SER A 277 9.32 -10.44 23.69
CA SER A 277 10.18 -9.31 23.39
C SER A 277 9.74 -8.65 22.08
N ARG A 278 9.60 -7.31 22.10
CA ARG A 278 9.37 -6.52 20.88
C ARG A 278 10.65 -6.51 20.04
N VAL A 279 10.51 -6.88 18.78
CA VAL A 279 11.61 -6.87 17.79
C VAL A 279 11.28 -5.85 16.70
N MET A 280 12.23 -4.97 16.40
CA MET A 280 12.09 -3.94 15.37
C MET A 280 13.13 -4.18 14.30
N ILE A 281 12.69 -4.52 13.08
CA ILE A 281 13.57 -4.66 11.93
C ILE A 281 13.61 -3.30 11.21
N ASN A 282 14.76 -2.66 11.21
CA ASN A 282 14.95 -1.34 10.61
C ASN A 282 15.25 -1.49 9.10
N ALA A 283 14.20 -1.66 8.30
CA ALA A 283 14.31 -1.80 6.86
C ALA A 283 14.96 -0.57 6.21
N TRP A 284 14.70 0.64 6.74
CA TRP A 284 15.32 1.88 6.27
C TRP A 284 16.86 1.88 6.44
N ALA A 285 17.34 1.41 7.59
CA ALA A 285 18.78 1.33 7.86
C ALA A 285 19.45 0.21 7.05
N ILE A 286 18.82 -0.97 6.96
CA ILE A 286 19.30 -2.09 6.15
C ILE A 286 19.46 -1.67 4.68
N ALA A 287 18.45 -0.97 4.16
CA ALA A 287 18.48 -0.49 2.78
C ALA A 287 19.55 0.59 2.52
N ARG A 288 20.16 1.15 3.58
CA ARG A 288 21.25 2.14 3.52
C ARG A 288 22.58 1.63 4.09
N ASP A 289 22.67 0.33 4.35
CA ASP A 289 23.89 -0.28 4.84
C ASP A 289 24.99 -0.22 3.75
N LYS A 290 26.15 0.34 4.11
CA LYS A 290 27.29 0.51 3.20
C LYS A 290 27.97 -0.81 2.83
N ASP A 291 27.84 -1.83 3.68
CA ASP A 291 28.38 -3.15 3.40
C ASP A 291 27.50 -3.91 2.39
N SER A 292 26.22 -3.54 2.31
CA SER A 292 25.22 -4.14 1.42
C SER A 292 25.03 -3.34 0.12
N TRP A 293 25.17 -2.01 0.15
CA TRP A 293 24.83 -1.12 -0.95
C TRP A 293 25.94 -0.10 -1.24
N GLU A 294 26.42 -0.08 -2.48
CA GLU A 294 27.33 0.95 -3.01
C GLU A 294 26.61 2.32 -3.08
N ASP A 295 27.19 3.36 -2.49
CA ASP A 295 26.58 4.71 -2.38
C ASP A 295 25.11 4.66 -1.91
N PRO A 296 24.86 4.18 -0.67
CA PRO A 296 23.52 3.80 -0.23
C PRO A 296 22.53 4.96 -0.21
N ASP A 297 22.99 6.18 0.03
CA ASP A 297 22.13 7.36 0.13
C ASP A 297 21.78 7.98 -1.22
N SER A 298 22.38 7.51 -2.31
CA SER A 298 22.14 8.03 -3.66
C SER A 298 21.06 7.24 -4.40
N PHE A 299 20.12 7.96 -5.03
CA PHE A 299 19.16 7.38 -5.97
C PHE A 299 19.88 6.95 -7.25
N LYS A 300 20.10 5.64 -7.42
CA LYS A 300 20.80 5.06 -8.57
C LYS A 300 20.06 3.83 -9.11
N PRO A 301 18.97 4.00 -9.90
CA PRO A 301 18.21 2.89 -10.47
C PRO A 301 19.06 1.85 -11.20
N SER A 302 20.12 2.29 -11.89
CA SER A 302 21.04 1.44 -12.64
C SER A 302 21.70 0.34 -11.82
N ARG A 303 21.73 0.45 -10.48
CA ARG A 303 22.26 -0.62 -9.61
C ARG A 303 21.49 -1.93 -9.80
N PHE A 304 20.19 -1.87 -10.08
CA PHE A 304 19.33 -3.06 -10.27
C PHE A 304 19.44 -3.68 -11.66
N LEU A 305 20.27 -3.13 -12.55
CA LEU A 305 20.62 -3.75 -13.83
C LEU A 305 21.75 -4.78 -13.71
N LYS A 306 22.57 -4.71 -12.64
CA LYS A 306 23.67 -5.66 -12.44
C LYS A 306 23.08 -7.05 -12.15
N GLU A 307 23.68 -8.09 -12.71
CA GLU A 307 23.28 -9.47 -12.42
C GLU A 307 23.49 -9.80 -10.94
N GLY A 308 22.59 -10.57 -10.35
CA GLY A 308 22.69 -11.03 -8.96
C GLY A 308 22.33 -9.99 -7.89
N VAL A 309 21.86 -8.80 -8.27
CA VAL A 309 21.39 -7.79 -7.31
C VAL A 309 20.15 -8.27 -6.58
N ALA A 310 20.05 -7.87 -5.31
CA ALA A 310 18.96 -8.19 -4.41
C ALA A 310 17.56 -7.96 -5.02
N ASP A 311 16.65 -8.90 -4.75
CA ASP A 311 15.23 -8.78 -5.08
C ASP A 311 14.36 -8.98 -3.83
N TYR A 312 13.29 -8.18 -3.71
CA TYR A 312 12.36 -8.25 -2.59
C TYR A 312 11.49 -9.53 -2.58
N LYS A 313 11.51 -10.33 -3.66
CA LYS A 313 10.80 -11.62 -3.76
C LYS A 313 11.59 -12.81 -3.20
N GLY A 314 12.84 -12.60 -2.80
CA GLY A 314 13.77 -13.66 -2.41
C GLY A 314 14.20 -13.64 -0.95
N SER A 315 15.28 -14.36 -0.66
CA SER A 315 15.97 -14.38 0.63
C SER A 315 17.05 -13.29 0.74
N ASN A 316 16.90 -12.18 0.01
CA ASN A 316 17.82 -11.04 0.04
C ASN A 316 17.42 -10.11 1.19
N PHE A 317 18.03 -10.31 2.36
CA PHE A 317 17.68 -9.57 3.57
C PHE A 317 18.16 -8.11 3.54
N GLU A 318 19.07 -7.77 2.64
CA GLU A 318 19.51 -6.42 2.30
C GLU A 318 18.43 -5.58 1.59
N PHE A 319 17.35 -6.21 1.07
CA PHE A 319 16.25 -5.53 0.38
C PHE A 319 14.87 -6.07 0.78
N ILE A 320 14.27 -5.50 1.83
CA ILE A 320 13.02 -6.03 2.43
C ILE A 320 11.87 -5.00 2.55
N PRO A 321 11.51 -4.26 1.48
CA PRO A 321 10.45 -3.24 1.53
C PRO A 321 9.05 -3.82 1.84
N PHE A 322 8.87 -5.12 1.64
CA PHE A 322 7.64 -5.86 1.95
C PHE A 322 7.77 -6.77 3.19
N GLY A 323 8.85 -6.62 3.95
CA GLY A 323 9.26 -7.56 5.00
C GLY A 323 9.62 -8.93 4.45
N SER A 324 9.78 -9.92 5.35
CA SER A 324 10.13 -11.28 4.98
C SER A 324 9.49 -12.32 5.91
N GLY A 325 9.61 -13.60 5.54
CA GLY A 325 9.12 -14.74 6.30
C GLY A 325 7.60 -14.77 6.46
N ARG A 326 7.13 -15.28 7.60
CA ARG A 326 5.70 -15.56 7.87
C ARG A 326 4.82 -14.31 7.78
N ARG A 327 5.35 -13.13 8.10
CA ARG A 327 4.60 -11.86 8.16
C ARG A 327 4.91 -10.94 6.98
N SER A 328 5.56 -11.44 5.92
CA SER A 328 5.73 -10.71 4.65
C SER A 328 4.40 -10.12 4.16
N CYS A 329 4.45 -9.01 3.41
CA CYS A 329 3.24 -8.32 2.96
C CYS A 329 2.33 -9.25 2.13
N PRO A 330 1.05 -9.46 2.51
CA PRO A 330 0.12 -10.28 1.73
C PRO A 330 -0.35 -9.59 0.45
N GLY A 331 -0.34 -8.26 0.43
CA GLY A 331 -0.78 -7.43 -0.69
C GLY A 331 0.33 -7.04 -1.67
N MET A 332 1.53 -7.62 -1.56
CA MET A 332 2.71 -7.23 -2.35
C MET A 332 2.40 -7.17 -3.86
N THR A 333 1.79 -8.21 -4.42
CA THR A 333 1.51 -8.29 -5.86
C THR A 333 0.53 -7.21 -6.31
N LEU A 334 -0.51 -6.93 -5.51
CA LEU A 334 -1.52 -5.93 -5.84
C LEU A 334 -0.95 -4.50 -5.72
N GLY A 335 -0.20 -4.24 -4.65
CA GLY A 335 0.45 -2.94 -4.44
C GLY A 335 1.50 -2.62 -5.51
N LEU A 336 2.31 -3.61 -5.90
CA LEU A 336 3.26 -3.45 -7.01
C LEU A 336 2.54 -3.18 -8.33
N TYR A 337 1.44 -3.89 -8.61
CA TYR A 337 0.67 -3.65 -9.82
C TYR A 337 0.09 -2.22 -9.89
N ALA A 338 -0.46 -1.72 -8.77
CA ALA A 338 -0.92 -0.33 -8.69
C ALA A 338 0.23 0.68 -8.86
N LEU A 339 1.37 0.46 -8.18
CA LEU A 339 2.56 1.30 -8.29
C LEU A 339 3.09 1.34 -9.73
N ASP A 340 3.34 0.15 -10.30
CA ASP A 340 3.92 -0.01 -11.63
C ASP A 340 3.03 0.62 -12.69
N LEU A 341 1.72 0.34 -12.67
CA LEU A 341 0.77 0.86 -13.65
C LEU A 341 0.60 2.38 -13.53
N ALA A 342 0.43 2.91 -12.32
CA ALA A 342 0.26 4.34 -12.09
C ALA A 342 1.49 5.14 -12.56
N VAL A 343 2.70 4.72 -12.17
CA VAL A 343 3.93 5.42 -12.55
C VAL A 343 4.20 5.28 -14.04
N ALA A 344 3.97 4.10 -14.65
CA ALA A 344 4.09 3.91 -16.09
C ALA A 344 3.19 4.89 -16.86
N HIS A 345 1.91 4.97 -16.49
CA HIS A 345 0.97 5.88 -17.14
C HIS A 345 1.35 7.35 -16.94
N LEU A 346 1.75 7.76 -15.74
CA LEU A 346 2.12 9.15 -15.46
C LEU A 346 3.38 9.59 -16.24
N LEU A 347 4.38 8.71 -16.38
CA LEU A 347 5.60 9.01 -17.13
C LEU A 347 5.44 8.86 -18.64
N HIS A 348 4.50 8.00 -19.09
CA HIS A 348 4.24 7.81 -20.49
C HIS A 348 3.34 8.91 -21.07
N CYS A 349 2.26 9.25 -20.35
CA CYS A 349 1.26 10.21 -20.80
C CYS A 349 1.74 11.66 -20.70
N PHE A 350 2.66 11.96 -19.79
CA PHE A 350 3.07 13.33 -19.48
C PHE A 350 4.59 13.51 -19.41
N THR A 351 5.05 14.70 -19.76
CA THR A 351 6.30 15.28 -19.26
C THR A 351 6.01 16.12 -18.02
N TRP A 352 7.02 16.29 -17.17
CA TRP A 352 6.86 16.86 -15.85
C TRP A 352 7.86 18.00 -15.64
N GLU A 353 7.37 19.11 -15.09
CA GLU A 353 8.19 20.25 -14.67
C GLU A 353 7.90 20.60 -13.22
N LEU A 354 8.92 21.07 -12.50
CA LEU A 354 8.73 21.65 -11.17
C LEU A 354 8.14 23.07 -11.31
N PRO A 355 7.26 23.48 -10.38
CA PRO A 355 6.59 24.78 -10.45
C PRO A 355 7.59 25.94 -10.35
N ASP A 356 7.21 27.08 -10.91
CA ASP A 356 7.90 28.38 -10.77
C ASP A 356 9.40 28.37 -11.14
N GLY A 357 9.83 27.46 -12.02
CA GLY A 357 11.22 27.33 -12.44
C GLY A 357 12.15 26.74 -11.37
N MET A 358 11.59 26.11 -10.33
CA MET A 358 12.33 25.42 -9.27
C MET A 358 13.31 24.40 -9.89
N LYS A 359 14.54 24.40 -9.38
CA LYS A 359 15.57 23.45 -9.80
C LYS A 359 15.36 22.10 -9.14
N PRO A 360 15.74 20.98 -9.79
CA PRO A 360 15.69 19.65 -9.19
C PRO A 360 16.38 19.55 -7.81
N SER A 361 17.47 20.28 -7.61
CA SER A 361 18.23 20.32 -6.34
C SER A 361 17.49 21.02 -5.19
N GLU A 362 16.48 21.83 -5.49
CA GLU A 362 15.69 22.61 -4.53
C GLU A 362 14.44 21.84 -4.05
N LEU A 363 14.11 20.72 -4.70
CA LEU A 363 12.98 19.88 -4.30
C LEU A 363 13.22 19.30 -2.91
N ASP A 364 12.29 19.58 -1.99
CA ASP A 364 12.31 19.00 -0.64
C ASP A 364 12.21 17.48 -0.72
N MET A 365 13.13 16.76 -0.08
CA MET A 365 13.15 15.29 -0.02
C MET A 365 13.10 14.78 1.43
N SER A 366 12.63 15.62 2.36
CA SER A 366 12.40 15.21 3.74
C SER A 366 11.14 14.35 3.87
N ASP A 367 11.15 13.45 4.84
CA ASP A 367 10.05 12.56 5.19
C ASP A 367 9.43 12.92 6.55
N VAL A 368 8.24 12.39 6.81
CA VAL A 368 7.62 12.43 8.15
C VAL A 368 7.79 11.08 8.81
N PHE A 369 8.33 11.08 10.03
CA PHE A 369 8.40 9.87 10.83
C PHE A 369 7.02 9.51 11.40
N GLY A 370 6.59 8.28 11.15
CA GLY A 370 5.34 7.70 11.66
C GLY A 370 5.30 6.19 11.44
N LEU A 371 4.10 5.61 11.39
CA LEU A 371 3.92 4.20 10.96
C LEU A 371 4.43 4.03 9.52
N THR A 372 4.13 5.00 8.67
CA THR A 372 4.63 5.15 7.31
C THR A 372 5.62 6.32 7.25
N ALA A 373 6.42 6.38 6.17
CA ALA A 373 7.33 7.49 5.88
C ALA A 373 6.94 8.22 4.56
N PRO A 374 5.81 8.96 4.53
CA PRO A 374 5.49 9.81 3.40
C PRO A 374 6.41 11.04 3.35
N ARG A 375 6.45 11.73 2.21
CA ARG A 375 7.12 13.03 2.08
C ARG A 375 6.55 14.04 3.08
N ALA A 376 7.41 14.89 3.64
CA ALA A 376 7.01 15.98 4.53
C ALA A 376 6.27 17.09 3.77
N ALA A 377 6.75 17.42 2.57
CA ALA A 377 6.09 18.33 1.65
C ALA A 377 5.45 17.56 0.48
N ARG A 378 4.17 17.83 0.23
CA ARG A 378 3.44 17.28 -0.92
C ARG A 378 4.14 17.66 -2.21
N LEU A 379 4.18 16.73 -3.16
CA LEU A 379 4.73 16.98 -4.49
C LEU A 379 3.76 17.85 -5.30
N TYR A 380 4.25 19.01 -5.73
CA TYR A 380 3.59 19.85 -6.73
C TYR A 380 4.39 19.80 -8.03
N ALA A 381 3.69 19.64 -9.16
CA ALA A 381 4.32 19.57 -10.48
C ALA A 381 3.38 20.06 -11.58
N VAL A 382 3.96 20.43 -12.71
CA VAL A 382 3.25 20.86 -13.92
C VAL A 382 3.30 19.73 -14.96
N PRO A 383 2.18 19.02 -15.21
CA PRO A 383 2.11 18.00 -16.25
C PRO A 383 1.91 18.64 -17.62
N LYS A 384 2.62 18.14 -18.64
CA LYS A 384 2.40 18.49 -20.05
C LYS A 384 2.15 17.22 -20.85
N LYS A 385 1.14 17.24 -21.72
CA LYS A 385 0.80 16.07 -22.55
C LYS A 385 2.00 15.66 -23.42
N ARG A 386 2.35 14.37 -23.37
CA ARG A 386 3.48 13.77 -24.11
C ARG A 386 3.05 12.93 -25.30
N LEU A 387 1.93 12.20 -25.17
CA LEU A 387 1.44 11.31 -26.23
C LEU A 387 0.83 12.09 -27.40
N ILE A 388 0.93 11.51 -28.59
CA ILE A 388 0.30 12.04 -29.81
C ILE A 388 -1.17 11.62 -29.84
N CYS A 389 -1.47 10.41 -29.36
CA CYS A 389 -2.85 9.92 -29.29
C CYS A 389 -3.71 10.74 -28.30
N PRO A 390 -5.05 10.70 -28.44
CA PRO A 390 -5.95 11.14 -27.39
C PRO A 390 -5.69 10.35 -26.10
N LEU A 391 -5.80 11.03 -24.95
CA LEU A 391 -5.75 10.36 -23.64
C LEU A 391 -7.12 9.81 -23.23
N PHE A 392 -8.17 10.26 -23.91
CA PHE A 392 -9.59 9.98 -23.71
C PHE A 392 -10.35 10.13 -25.02
#